data_AF-M5IGD0-F1
#
_entry.id   AF-M5IGD0-F1
#
_cell.length_a   1.000
_cell.length_b   1.000
_cell.length_c   1.000
_cell.angle_alpha   90.00
_cell.angle_beta   90.00
_cell.angle_gamma   90.00
#
_symmetry.space_group_name_H-M   'P 1'
#
loop_
_entity.id
_entity.type
_entity.pdbx_description
1 polymer ?
#
loop_
_entity_poly.entity_id
_entity_poly.type
_entity_poly.pdbx_seq_one_letter_code
_entity_poly.pdbx_strand_id
1 'polypeptide(L)' 'MFQSYALFPHLSVCKNVEFALWRLPSAERTTRSAQLLEKFKISELEDKTPDQISGGQA' A
#
# COMPACT_ATOMS: atom_id res chain seq x y z
N MET A 1 17.74 7.25 10.84
CA MET A 1 16.37 7.48 11.34
C MET A 1 15.43 7.42 10.15
N PHE A 2 15.05 6.22 9.74
CA PHE A 2 14.03 6.08 8.69
C PHE A 2 12.72 6.57 9.27
N GLN A 3 12.14 7.55 8.61
CA GLN A 3 10.83 8.09 8.96
C GLN A 3 9.88 6.89 9.00
N SER A 4 9.23 6.66 10.15
CA SER A 4 8.13 5.71 10.22
C SER A 4 7.08 6.18 9.23
N TYR A 5 7.07 5.62 8.03
CA TYR A 5 5.95 5.76 7.14
C TYR A 5 4.74 5.27 7.95
N ALA A 6 3.67 6.06 7.99
CA ALA A 6 2.42 5.71 8.68
C ALA A 6 1.67 4.60 7.93
N LEU A 7 2.39 3.52 7.65
CA LEU A 7 1.93 2.31 7.01
C LEU A 7 1.69 1.27 8.09
N PHE A 8 0.64 0.48 7.88
CA PHE A 8 0.33 -0.68 8.69
C PHE A 8 1.24 -1.84 8.24
N PRO A 9 2.16 -2.31 9.10
CA PRO A 9 3.17 -3.30 8.72
C PRO A 9 2.56 -4.69 8.43
N HIS A 10 1.39 -4.97 9.00
CA HIS A 10 0.65 -6.21 8.82
C HIS A 10 -0.31 -6.19 7.61
N LEU A 11 -0.40 -5.07 6.90
CA LEU A 11 -1.19 -4.94 5.68
C LEU A 11 -0.29 -4.95 4.45
N SER A 12 -0.76 -5.50 3.35
CA SER A 12 -0.07 -5.36 2.06
C SER A 12 -0.08 -3.91 1.59
N VAL A 13 0.74 -3.56 0.59
CA VAL A 13 0.74 -2.21 0.00
C VAL A 13 -0.65 -1.84 -0.50
N CYS A 14 -1.33 -2.76 -1.20
CA CYS A 14 -2.67 -2.50 -1.70
C CYS A 14 -3.64 -2.19 -0.54
N LYS A 15 -3.62 -3.00 0.53
CA LYS A 15 -4.47 -2.78 1.72
C LYS A 15 -4.13 -1.49 2.46
N ASN A 16 -2.87 -1.10 2.50
CA ASN A 16 -2.43 0.20 3.05
C ASN A 16 -3.05 1.37 2.28
N VAL A 17 -3.03 1.29 0.95
CA VAL A 17 -3.63 2.31 0.08
C VAL A 17 -5.15 2.32 0.21
N GLU A 18 -5.81 1.15 0.21
CA GLU A 18 -7.26 1.04 0.42
C GLU A 18 -7.69 1.60 1.77
N PHE A 19 -6.89 1.42 2.82
CA PHE A 19 -7.16 1.99 4.14
C PHE A 19 -7.18 3.51 4.10
N ALA A 20 -6.27 4.15 3.36
CA ALA A 20 -6.29 5.60 3.15
C ALA A 20 -7.55 6.08 2.39
N LEU A 21 -8.19 5.18 1.64
CA LEU A 21 -9.40 5.43 0.86
C LEU A 21 -10.69 5.01 1.58
N TRP A 22 -10.66 4.83 2.91
CA TRP A 22 -11.78 4.29 3.71
C TRP A 22 -13.15 4.96 3.48
N ARG A 23 -13.18 6.22 3.05
CA ARG A 23 -14.40 6.99 2.74
C ARG A 23 -15.11 6.56 1.45
N LEU A 24 -14.42 5.82 0.58
CA LEU A 24 -14.99 5.33 -0.67
C LEU A 24 -15.69 3.97 -0.46
N PRO A 25 -16.72 3.66 -1.26
CA PRO A 25 -17.30 2.31 -1.33
C PRO A 25 -16.24 1.26 -1.67
N SER A 26 -16.41 0.03 -1.18
CA SER A 26 -15.39 -1.02 -1.31
C SER A 26 -14.98 -1.29 -2.76
N ALA A 27 -15.93 -1.31 -3.70
CA ALA A 27 -15.64 -1.50 -5.12
C ALA A 27 -14.79 -0.36 -5.72
N GLU A 28 -15.00 0.87 -5.25
CA GLU A 28 -14.25 2.04 -5.70
C GLU A 28 -12.86 2.07 -5.08
N ARG A 29 -12.71 1.64 -3.82
CA ARG A 29 -11.40 1.53 -3.15
C ARG A 29 -10.43 0.65 -3.94
N THR A 30 -10.86 -0.54 -4.35
CA THR A 30 -10.01 -1.48 -5.10
C THR A 30 -9.63 -0.94 -6.47
N THR A 31 -10.59 -0.30 -7.17
CA THR A 31 -10.30 0.32 -8.46
C THR A 31 -9.28 1.46 -8.30
N ARG A 32 -9.47 2.29 -7.26
CA ARG A 32 -8.64 3.47 -7.03
C ARG A 32 -7.26 3.10 -6.47
N SER A 33 -7.15 2.08 -5.63
CA SER A 33 -5.87 1.56 -5.14
C SER A 33 -5.05 1.02 -6.31
N ALA A 34 -5.63 0.18 -7.18
CA ALA A 34 -4.95 -0.33 -8.37
C ALA A 34 -4.42 0.79 -9.28
N GLN A 35 -5.22 1.83 -9.55
CA GLN A 35 -4.80 3.01 -10.31
C GLN A 35 -3.62 3.75 -9.66
N LEU A 36 -3.63 3.88 -8.34
CA LEU A 36 -2.54 4.53 -7.60
C LEU A 36 -1.26 3.69 -7.68
N LEU A 37 -1.36 2.38 -7.50
CA LEU A 37 -0.21 1.47 -7.60
C LEU A 37 0.42 1.52 -9.01
N GLU A 38 -0.40 1.54 -10.05
CA GLU A 38 0.07 1.66 -11.44
C GLU A 38 0.73 3.02 -11.69
N LYS A 39 0.12 4.11 -11.21
CA LYS A 39 0.68 5.46 -11.33
C LYS A 39 2.06 5.59 -10.69
N PHE A 40 2.27 4.92 -9.56
CA PHE A 40 3.55 4.88 -8.88
C PHE A 40 4.49 3.78 -9.39
N LYS A 41 4.06 2.99 -10.38
CA LYS A 41 4.81 1.85 -10.96
C LYS A 41 5.23 0.82 -9.91
N ILE A 42 4.33 0.55 -8.96
CA ILE A 42 4.53 -0.40 -7.86
C ILE A 42 3.44 -1.48 -7.80
N SER A 43 2.68 -1.67 -8.89
CA SER A 43 1.62 -2.70 -8.96
C SER A 43 2.15 -4.10 -8.65
N GLU A 44 3.38 -4.42 -9.04
CA GLU A 44 4.05 -5.70 -8.72
C GLU A 44 4.35 -5.91 -7.22
N LEU A 45 4.15 -4.87 -6.40
CA LEU A 45 4.34 -4.91 -4.95
C LEU A 45 2.99 -4.94 -4.20
N GLU A 46 1.87 -5.06 -4.90
CA GLU A 46 0.51 -4.94 -4.33
C GLU A 46 0.25 -5.90 -3.16
N ASP A 47 0.78 -7.12 -3.26
CA ASP A 47 0.65 -8.19 -2.28
C ASP A 47 1.77 -8.19 -1.22
N LYS A 48 2.82 -7.41 -1.43
CA LYS A 48 3.94 -7.33 -0.49
C LYS A 48 3.58 -6.45 0.69
N THR A 49 4.13 -6.77 1.86
CA THR A 49 4.06 -5.91 3.06
C THR A 49 5.17 -4.87 3.02
N PRO A 50 5.05 -3.73 3.74
CA PRO A 50 6.09 -2.70 3.82
C PRO A 50 7.48 -3.26 4.18
N ASP A 51 7.55 -4.22 5.10
CA ASP A 51 8.78 -4.91 5.50
C ASP A 51 9.42 -5.73 4.37
N GLN A 52 8.66 -6.18 3.37
CA GLN A 52 9.19 -6.94 2.22
C GLN A 52 9.71 -6.03 1.10
N ILE A 53 9.49 -4.72 1.19
CA ILE A 53 9.80 -3.73 0.15
C ILE A 53 10.89 -2.79 0.63
N SER A 54 10.86 -2.46 1.93
CA SER A 54 12.01 -1.92 2.62
C SER A 54 13.09 -3.00 2.63
N GLY A 55 13.99 -2.96 1.63
CA GLY A 55 15.11 -3.90 1.53
C GLY A 55 15.79 -4.01 2.90
N GLY A 56 15.62 -5.17 3.53
CA GLY A 56 15.63 -5.27 4.98
C GLY A 56 16.81 -4.53 5.61
N GLN A 57 16.50 -3.61 6.52
CA GLN A 57 17.24 -3.40 7.75
C GLN A 57 16.28 -2.90 8.84
N ALA A 58 16.45 -3.53 9.99
CA ALA A 58 15.82 -3.24 11.27
C ALA A 58 16.05 -1.79 11.73
#